data_AF-A0A1T4XI28-F1
#
_entry.id   AF-A0A1T4XI28-F1
#
_cell.length_a   1.000
_cell.length_b   1.000
_cell.length_c   1.000
_cell.angle_alpha   90.00
_cell.angle_beta   90.00
_cell.angle_gamma   90.00
#
_symmetry.space_group_name_H-M   'P 1'
#
loop_
_entity.id
_entity.type
_entity.pdbx_description
1 polymer ?
#
loop_
_entity_poly.entity_id
_entity_poly.type
_entity_poly.pdbx_seq_one_letter_code
_entity_poly.pdbx_strand_id
1 'polypeptide(L)'
;MNSETCLDSNGGSDCPFRRGQAYRVRCDFRALRDRFREGEILVYESLAYSRYDGIMGYFFRQEGRPEIRIWDLEDEKPISVWRDFFEEVPSV
;
A
#
# COMPACT_ATOMS: atom_id res chain seq x y z
N MET A 1 12.20 -18.69 -3.94
CA MET A 1 11.53 -17.43 -3.53
C MET A 1 10.06 -17.62 -3.83
N ASN A 2 9.32 -18.12 -2.85
CA ASN A 2 7.88 -18.37 -2.99
C ASN A 2 7.19 -17.11 -2.50
N SER A 3 6.92 -16.17 -3.41
CA SER A 3 6.04 -15.04 -3.13
C SER A 3 4.63 -15.61 -3.07
N GLU A 4 4.17 -15.93 -1.86
CA GLU A 4 2.78 -16.29 -1.62
C GLU A 4 1.92 -15.07 -1.95
N THR A 5 1.39 -15.03 -3.17
CA THR A 5 0.32 -14.11 -3.55
C THR A 5 -0.90 -14.52 -2.75
N CYS A 6 -1.15 -13.84 -1.62
CA CYS A 6 -2.32 -14.09 -0.79
C CYS A 6 -3.60 -13.67 -1.53
N LEU A 7 -4.17 -14.64 -2.25
CA LEU A 7 -5.58 -14.98 -2.37
C LEU A 7 -6.58 -13.82 -2.23
N ASP A 8 -6.99 -13.28 -3.38
CA ASP A 8 -8.39 -12.96 -3.62
C ASP A 8 -9.23 -14.24 -3.38
N SER A 9 -9.97 -14.32 -2.27
CA SER A 9 -11.30 -14.98 -2.14
C SER A 9 -11.64 -15.31 -0.67
N ASN A 10 -12.59 -14.56 -0.09
CA ASN A 10 -13.38 -14.87 1.12
C ASN A 10 -12.62 -15.18 2.43
N GLY A 11 -12.41 -14.15 3.28
CA GLY A 11 -12.22 -14.37 4.72
C GLY A 11 -11.25 -13.47 5.50
N GLY A 12 -10.79 -12.33 4.96
CA GLY A 12 -9.98 -11.37 5.72
C GLY A 12 -10.19 -9.94 5.21
N SER A 13 -11.18 -9.24 5.74
CA SER A 13 -11.58 -7.88 5.34
C SER A 13 -10.61 -6.77 5.78
N ASP A 14 -9.31 -7.05 5.96
CA ASP A 14 -8.36 -6.12 6.59
C ASP A 14 -7.43 -5.39 5.62
N CYS A 15 -7.55 -5.59 4.29
CA CYS A 15 -6.87 -4.71 3.35
C CYS A 15 -7.69 -3.43 3.14
N PRO A 16 -7.20 -2.24 3.52
CA PRO A 16 -7.93 -0.99 3.35
C PRO A 16 -7.93 -0.49 1.90
N PHE A 17 -7.03 -1.02 1.06
CA PHE A 17 -6.87 -0.60 -0.31
C PHE A 17 -7.58 -1.55 -1.27
N ARG A 18 -8.21 -0.97 -2.30
CA ARG A 18 -8.89 -1.70 -3.38
C ARG A 18 -8.00 -1.74 -4.61
N ARG A 19 -7.83 -2.92 -5.20
CA ARG A 19 -6.98 -3.09 -6.39
C ARG A 19 -7.48 -2.21 -7.54
N GLY A 20 -6.57 -1.48 -8.16
CA GLY A 20 -6.87 -0.52 -9.23
C GLY A 20 -7.42 0.82 -8.75
N GLN A 21 -7.68 0.99 -7.45
CA GLN A 21 -8.15 2.26 -6.90
C GLN A 21 -7.00 3.25 -6.72
N ALA A 22 -7.26 4.51 -7.04
CA ALA A 22 -6.33 5.62 -6.85
C ALA A 22 -6.44 6.19 -5.42
N TYR A 23 -5.28 6.49 -4.85
CA TYR A 23 -5.11 7.07 -3.53
C TYR A 23 -4.15 8.26 -3.61
N ARG A 24 -4.55 9.37 -2.99
CA ARG A 24 -3.71 10.57 -2.83
C ARG A 24 -2.95 10.51 -1.51
N VAL A 25 -1.65 10.78 -1.56
CA VAL A 25 -0.84 10.98 -0.36
C VAL A 25 -1.20 12.31 0.31
N ARG A 26 -1.58 12.26 1.59
CA ARG A 26 -2.07 13.41 2.36
C ARG A 26 -0.95 14.29 2.93
N CYS A 27 0.24 13.75 3.13
CA CYS A 27 1.39 14.46 3.67
C CYS A 27 2.70 13.77 3.26
N ASP A 28 3.82 14.49 3.33
CA ASP A 28 5.15 13.91 3.15
C ASP A 28 5.46 12.88 4.26
N PHE A 29 5.80 11.65 3.89
CA PHE A 29 6.27 10.65 4.85
C PHE A 29 7.26 9.67 4.24
N ARG A 30 7.94 8.90 5.10
CA ARG A 30 8.92 7.90 4.69
C ARG A 30 8.48 6.52 5.18
N ALA A 31 8.35 5.58 4.26
CA ALA A 31 8.26 4.16 4.55
C ALA A 31 9.68 3.57 4.69
N LEU A 32 9.79 2.26 4.92
CA LEU A 32 11.09 1.62 5.12
C LEU A 32 11.98 1.80 3.88
N ARG A 33 11.41 1.67 2.68
CA ARG A 33 12.14 1.67 1.40
C ARG A 33 11.84 2.87 0.51
N ASP A 34 10.73 3.57 0.76
CA ASP A 34 10.22 4.64 -0.11
C ASP A 34 9.98 5.95 0.64
N ARG A 35 9.96 7.06 -0.11
CA ARG A 35 9.55 8.37 0.39
C ARG A 35 8.36 8.87 -0.41
N PHE A 36 7.23 9.04 0.24
CA PHE A 36 5.98 9.52 -0.34
C PHE A 36 5.92 11.04 -0.19
N ARG A 37 5.42 11.72 -1.23
CA ARG A 37 5.23 13.17 -1.21
C ARG A 37 3.76 13.54 -1.20
N GLU A 38 3.42 14.59 -0.46
CA GLU A 38 2.06 15.14 -0.44
C GLU A 38 1.56 15.41 -1.86
N GLY A 39 0.32 15.00 -2.13
CA GLY A 39 -0.33 15.15 -3.43
C GLY A 39 0.02 14.08 -4.46
N GLU A 40 0.95 13.15 -4.19
CA GLU A 40 1.20 12.01 -5.09
C GLU A 40 -0.07 11.16 -5.24
N ILE A 41 -0.43 10.83 -6.49
CA ILE A 41 -1.52 9.91 -6.80
C ILE A 41 -0.93 8.54 -7.12
N LEU A 42 -1.40 7.54 -6.40
CA LEU A 42 -0.88 6.18 -6.41
C LEU A 42 -2.03 5.20 -6.62
N VAL A 43 -1.85 4.26 -7.53
CA VAL A 43 -2.82 3.21 -7.81
C VAL A 43 -2.40 1.95 -7.07
N TYR A 44 -3.27 1.43 -6.21
CA TYR A 44 -2.97 0.21 -5.47
C TYR A 44 -3.00 -1.02 -6.40
N GLU A 45 -1.97 -1.85 -6.32
CA GLU A 45 -1.81 -3.03 -7.19
C GLU A 45 -1.99 -4.32 -6.39
N SER A 46 -1.26 -4.49 -5.30
CA SER A 46 -1.23 -5.73 -4.51
C SER A 46 -0.61 -5.53 -3.13
N LEU A 47 -0.65 -6.58 -2.30
CA LEU A 47 0.09 -6.67 -1.04
C LEU A 47 0.93 -7.95 -0.99
N ALA A 48 1.93 -7.97 -0.13
CA ALA A 48 2.66 -9.18 0.25
C ALA A 48 3.06 -9.12 1.72
N TYR A 49 2.96 -10.25 2.40
CA TYR A 49 3.38 -10.39 3.79
C TYR A 49 4.72 -11.11 3.90
N SER A 50 5.70 -10.48 4.56
CA SER A 50 6.96 -11.12 4.93
C SER A 50 6.84 -11.71 6.33
N ARG A 51 6.67 -13.03 6.44
CA ARG A 51 6.67 -13.75 7.73
C ARG A 51 8.00 -13.65 8.48
N TYR A 52 9.10 -13.45 7.77
CA TYR A 52 10.43 -13.37 8.38
C TYR A 52 10.63 -12.06 9.15
N ASP A 53 10.09 -10.97 8.61
CA ASP A 53 10.28 -9.63 9.16
C ASP A 53 9.04 -9.10 9.90
N GLY A 54 7.89 -9.79 9.82
CA GLY A 54 6.63 -9.34 10.41
C GLY A 54 6.11 -8.05 9.76
N ILE A 55 6.28 -7.94 8.43
CA ILE A 55 5.95 -6.73 7.67
C ILE A 55 4.97 -7.05 6.53
N MET A 56 3.90 -6.28 6.46
CA MET A 56 2.98 -6.20 5.34
C MET A 56 3.40 -5.09 4.38
N GLY A 57 3.77 -5.43 3.15
CA GLY A 57 4.09 -4.48 2.10
C GLY A 57 2.89 -4.25 1.19
N TYR A 58 2.45 -3.00 1.06
CA TYR A 58 1.42 -2.56 0.11
C TYR A 58 2.08 -1.91 -1.10
N PHE A 59 1.82 -2.46 -2.29
CA PHE A 59 2.45 -2.06 -3.53
C PHE A 59 1.54 -1.12 -4.33
N PHE A 60 2.11 0.00 -4.74
CA PHE A 60 1.42 1.01 -5.54
C PHE A 60 2.20 1.33 -6.80
N ARG A 61 1.46 1.58 -7.88
CA ARG A 61 1.98 2.14 -9.12
C ARG A 61 1.69 3.63 -9.18
N GLN A 62 2.62 4.40 -9.72
CA GLN A 62 2.40 5.81 -10.03
C GLN A 62 2.35 6.00 -11.54
N GLU A 63 1.34 6.72 -12.04
CA GLU A 63 1.28 7.01 -13.47
C GLU A 63 2.48 7.84 -13.92
N GLY A 64 3.07 7.47 -15.07
CA GLY A 64 4.26 8.12 -15.60
C GLY A 64 5.58 7.72 -14.91
N ARG A 65 5.57 6.82 -13.93
CA ARG A 65 6.79 6.26 -13.34
C ARG A 65 6.80 4.72 -13.43
N PRO A 66 7.93 4.10 -13.83
CA PRO A 66 8.04 2.64 -13.89
C PRO A 66 8.27 2.00 -12.51
N GLU A 67 8.63 2.79 -11.50
CA GLU A 67 8.96 2.31 -10.16
C GLU A 67 7.69 2.00 -9.36
N ILE A 68 7.72 0.86 -8.65
CA ILE A 68 6.68 0.48 -7.69
C ILE A 68 7.02 1.13 -6.34
N ARG A 69 6.02 1.74 -5.73
CA ARG A 69 6.10 2.36 -4.40
C ARG A 69 5.60 1.37 -3.37
N ILE A 70 6.34 1.22 -2.28
CA ILE A 70 6.00 0.25 -1.24
C ILE A 70 5.72 1.00 0.05
N TRP A 71 4.52 0.80 0.59
CA TRP A 71 4.20 1.19 1.95
C TRP A 71 4.29 -0.04 2.85
N ASP A 72 5.28 -0.04 3.73
CA ASP A 72 5.51 -1.12 4.68
C ASP A 72 4.78 -0.84 6.00
N LEU A 73 4.03 -1.83 6.50
CA LEU A 73 3.36 -1.81 7.79
C LEU A 73 3.83 -3.01 8.62
N GLU A 74 4.40 -2.73 9.79
CA GLU A 74 4.78 -3.75 10.77
C GLU A 74 3.54 -4.32 11.48
N ASP A 75 3.57 -5.60 11.86
CA ASP A 75 2.44 -6.30 12.49
C ASP A 75 1.93 -5.63 13.78
N GLU A 76 2.80 -4.93 14.50
CA GLU A 76 2.44 -4.20 15.73
C GLU A 76 1.63 -2.92 15.46
N LYS A 77 1.65 -2.41 14.23
CA LYS A 77 0.98 -1.15 13.86
C LYS A 77 -0.45 -1.43 13.37
N PRO A 78 -1.44 -0.65 13.83
CA PRO A 78 -2.81 -0.83 13.38
C PRO A 78 -2.93 -0.39 11.92
N ILE A 79 -3.55 -1.23 11.08
CA ILE A 79 -3.77 -0.94 9.67
C ILE A 79 -4.49 0.40 9.45
N SER A 80 -5.36 0.82 10.37
CA SER A 80 -6.10 2.09 10.32
C SER A 80 -5.24 3.34 10.14
N VAL A 81 -3.95 3.27 10.48
CA VAL A 81 -2.98 4.37 10.28
C VAL A 81 -2.86 4.79 8.80
N TRP A 82 -3.28 3.93 7.86
CA TRP A 82 -3.32 4.27 6.43
C TRP A 82 -4.09 5.57 6.15
N ARG A 83 -5.14 5.86 6.93
CA ARG A 83 -6.00 7.05 6.77
C ARG A 83 -5.27 8.35 7.05
N ASP A 84 -4.19 8.31 7.81
CA ASP A 84 -3.37 9.48 8.13
C ASP A 84 -2.51 9.88 6.92
N PHE A 85 -2.16 8.90 6.09
CA PHE A 85 -1.23 9.06 4.97
C PHE A 85 -1.91 9.08 3.60
N PHE A 86 -3.04 8.40 3.44
CA PHE A 86 -3.69 8.22 2.15
C PHE A 86 -5.18 8.59 2.20
N GLU A 87 -5.67 9.05 1.06
CA GLU A 87 -7.06 9.39 0.82
C GLU A 87 -7.51 8.76 -0.50
N GLU A 88 -8.64 8.06 -0.50
CA GLU A 88 -9.22 7.52 -1.73
C GLU A 88 -9.68 8.67 -2.64
N VAL A 89 -9.28 8.66 -3.91
CA VAL A 89 -9.71 9.65 -4.91
C VAL A 89 -10.41 8.97 -6.08
N PRO A 90 -11.41 9.60 -6.71
CA PRO A 90 -12.06 9.05 -7.89
C PRO A 90 -11.04 8.81 -9.01
N SER A 91 -11.06 7.61 -9.60
CA SER A 91 -10.36 7.34 -10.84
C SER A 91 -10.99 8.21 -11.92
N VAL A 92 -10.22 9.12 -12.53
CA VAL A 92 -10.66 9.96 -13.65
C VAL A 92 -10.84 9.16 -14.93
#